data_AF-A0A261UG33-F1
#
_entry.id   AF-A0A261UG33-F1
#
_cell.length_a   1.000
_cell.length_b   1.000
_cell.length_c   1.000
_cell.angle_alpha   90.00
_cell.angle_beta   90.00
_cell.angle_gamma   90.00
#
_symmetry.space_group_name_H-M   'P 1'
#
loop_
_entity.id
_entity.type
_entity.pdbx_description
1 polymer ?
#
loop_
_entity_poly.entity_id
_entity_poly.type
_entity_poly.pdbx_seq_one_letter_code
_entity_poly.pdbx_strand_id
1 'polypeptide(L)'
;MEETVNPSSASSRVPDSWPTIDWRRVVRNVRAMQIRIAKATQAGDWRRVKALQRSLVRSFSAKASAVRRVTENQGKRTAGVDRVLWDSPESKWEAIGRLRQPGYRPLPLRRVYIPKSNGKERPLGIPTMRDRAMQALYLLALEPVSESTSDPNSYGFRKGRSTADAMAQIFVTLSGRASAQWILEADIKGCFDWINHEWLLANVPMDRRVLRKWLKAGVIHKGQLQPTTAGTPQGGIISPTLANVTLNKLETDLAEYLGTKLGWTKAKRLKVHVVRYADDFIVTGASKDVLDTEVRPWIERFLAVRGLQLSTEKTRIIHIDEGFDFLGWNFRKYSGKLLIKPSQKNVKAFYGKVREIIGENLSARQVDLIALLNPVLRGWSQYHSPVVSKATFNKLDALIRWRLVRWAKRRHPKKTTFWSLKQYWRTVGDRRGMFAAPAVGKDGQRQMRMLYRLVDTAIVRHKKIKGAYNPFDPSWEAYGEALQSERLLQNMAYRKQWATLWVDQQGRCALCGCPMDMETGWHDHHLVYKVHGGSDALSNRVLLHPVCHTRVHTLGLSVVKPVRKRA
;
A
#
# COMPACT_ATOMS: atom_id res chain seq x y z
N MET A 1 32.31 41.39 35.43
CA MET A 1 31.38 40.76 36.39
C MET A 1 29.98 41.04 35.87
N GLU A 2 29.19 40.13 35.30
CA GLU A 2 29.23 38.67 35.18
C GLU A 2 28.78 38.30 33.76
N GLU A 3 29.55 37.45 33.08
CA GLU A 3 29.12 36.77 31.87
C GLU A 3 28.20 35.62 32.27
N THR A 4 26.90 35.73 31.98
CA THR A 4 26.00 34.57 32.04
C THR A 4 26.20 33.72 30.79
N VAL A 5 27.19 32.83 30.88
CA VAL A 5 27.39 31.70 29.96
C VAL A 5 26.12 30.85 29.95
N ASN A 6 25.45 30.78 28.81
CA ASN A 6 24.26 29.97 28.58
C ASN A 6 24.73 28.57 28.14
N PRO A 7 24.66 27.51 28.96
CA PRO A 7 25.17 26.21 28.58
C PRO A 7 24.06 25.46 27.84
N SER A 8 23.89 25.72 26.54
CA SER A 8 23.18 24.77 25.67
C SER A 8 24.07 23.55 25.42
N SER A 9 24.36 22.82 26.49
CA SER A 9 24.98 21.51 26.42
C SER A 9 23.96 20.56 25.79
N ALA A 10 24.36 19.95 24.69
CA ALA A 10 23.65 18.85 24.05
C ALA A 10 23.68 17.63 24.98
N SER A 11 22.85 17.62 26.02
CA SER A 11 22.75 16.44 26.88
C SER A 11 22.13 15.32 26.06
N SER A 12 22.90 14.24 25.92
CA SER A 12 22.48 12.92 25.47
C SER A 12 21.44 12.33 26.42
N ARG A 13 20.23 12.89 26.49
CA ARG A 13 19.14 12.30 27.27
C ARG A 13 18.69 11.03 26.57
N VAL A 14 18.95 9.90 27.20
CA VAL A 14 18.22 8.66 26.93
C VAL A 14 16.74 9.01 27.11
N PRO A 15 15.87 8.68 26.14
CA PRO A 15 14.45 8.95 26.31
C PRO A 15 13.91 8.13 27.49
N ASP A 16 13.11 8.75 28.34
CA ASP A 16 12.52 8.09 29.53
C ASP A 16 11.02 7.82 29.35
N SER A 17 10.42 8.31 28.27
CA SER A 17 9.00 8.17 27.98
C SER A 17 8.69 8.23 26.47
N TRP A 18 7.52 7.73 26.06
CA TRP A 18 7.14 7.72 24.64
C TRP A 18 7.17 9.12 23.96
N PRO A 19 6.68 10.20 24.60
CA PRO A 19 6.72 11.54 24.00
C PRO A 19 8.13 12.13 23.89
N THR A 20 9.09 11.68 24.71
CA THR A 20 10.47 12.21 24.71
C THR A 20 11.37 11.55 23.67
N ILE A 21 10.92 10.48 23.01
CA ILE A 21 11.68 9.78 21.96
C ILE A 21 12.08 10.74 20.82
N ASP A 22 13.38 10.81 20.55
CA ASP A 22 13.90 11.42 19.33
C ASP A 22 13.69 10.48 18.12
N TRP A 23 12.57 10.68 17.43
CA TRP A 23 12.20 9.91 16.25
C TRP A 23 13.16 10.10 15.07
N ARG A 24 13.86 11.25 14.97
CA ARG A 24 14.86 11.47 13.91
C ARG A 24 16.05 10.56 14.13
N ARG A 25 16.55 10.49 15.37
CA ARG A 25 17.64 9.57 15.75
C ARG A 25 17.22 8.11 15.57
N VAL A 26 16.00 7.75 15.98
CA VAL A 26 15.47 6.39 15.80
C VAL A 26 15.44 5.97 14.33
N VAL A 27 14.84 6.80 13.46
CA VAL A 27 14.75 6.51 12.01
C VAL A 27 16.13 6.43 11.38
N ARG A 28 17.04 7.35 11.71
CA ARG A 28 18.43 7.35 11.22
C ARG A 28 19.16 6.05 11.59
N ASN A 29 19.08 5.64 12.85
CA ASN A 29 19.76 4.44 13.34
C ASN A 29 19.24 3.16 12.67
N VAL A 30 17.92 3.02 12.54
CA VAL A 30 17.30 1.88 11.86
C VAL A 30 17.71 1.86 10.39
N ARG A 31 17.63 3.01 9.70
CA ARG A 31 18.00 3.12 8.27
C ARG A 31 19.46 2.77 8.03
N ALA A 32 20.38 3.27 8.87
CA ALA A 32 21.81 2.95 8.75
C ALA A 32 22.09 1.45 8.87
N MET A 33 21.42 0.76 9.80
CA MET A 33 21.52 -0.70 9.94
C MET A 33 20.90 -1.44 8.74
N GLN A 34 19.75 -0.98 8.23
CA GLN A 34 19.12 -1.58 7.05
C GLN A 34 20.00 -1.47 5.80
N ILE A 35 20.66 -0.33 5.59
CA ILE A 35 21.64 -0.14 4.50
C ILE A 35 22.79 -1.14 4.64
N ARG A 36 23.34 -1.31 5.85
CA ARG A 36 24.42 -2.29 6.09
C ARG A 36 23.97 -3.73 5.81
N ILE A 37 22.72 -4.08 6.15
CA ILE A 37 22.15 -5.40 5.84
C ILE A 37 22.01 -5.59 4.33
N ALA A 38 21.49 -4.59 3.61
CA ALA A 38 21.36 -4.63 2.15
C ALA A 38 22.71 -4.81 1.46
N LYS A 39 23.72 -4.01 1.82
CA LYS A 39 25.09 -4.13 1.30
C LYS A 39 25.70 -5.51 1.57
N ALA A 40 25.57 -6.03 2.79
CA ALA A 40 26.06 -7.38 3.12
C ALA A 40 25.31 -8.47 2.34
N THR A 41 24.02 -8.28 2.06
CA THR A 41 23.22 -9.21 1.24
C THR A 41 23.69 -9.20 -0.21
N GLN A 42 23.90 -8.01 -0.80
CA GLN A 42 24.42 -7.86 -2.17
C GLN A 42 25.81 -8.48 -2.32
N ALA A 43 26.64 -8.43 -1.27
CA ALA A 43 27.96 -9.06 -1.24
C ALA A 43 27.93 -10.59 -0.95
N GLY A 44 26.76 -11.19 -0.68
CA GLY A 44 26.64 -12.61 -0.33
C GLY A 44 27.16 -12.99 1.06
N ASP A 45 27.48 -12.02 1.92
CA ASP A 45 28.00 -12.27 3.28
C ASP A 45 26.85 -12.57 4.27
N TRP A 46 26.33 -13.79 4.19
CA TRP A 46 25.23 -14.26 5.01
C TRP A 46 25.57 -14.32 6.51
N ARG A 47 26.86 -14.45 6.87
CA ARG A 47 27.29 -14.43 8.28
C ARG A 47 27.11 -13.03 8.86
N ARG A 48 27.55 -12.00 8.13
CA ARG A 48 27.37 -10.60 8.51
C ARG A 48 25.92 -10.17 8.48
N VAL A 49 25.12 -10.61 7.49
CA VAL A 49 23.66 -10.38 7.47
C VAL A 49 23.02 -10.85 8.78
N LYS A 50 23.28 -12.10 9.18
CA LYS A 50 22.74 -12.66 10.45
C LYS A 50 23.21 -11.89 11.68
N ALA A 51 24.46 -11.41 11.70
CA ALA A 51 24.97 -10.59 12.80
C ALA A 51 24.27 -9.22 12.88
N LEU A 52 24.11 -8.54 11.75
CA LEU A 52 23.44 -7.24 11.66
C LEU A 52 21.95 -7.32 11.99
N GLN A 53 21.24 -8.34 11.49
CA GLN A 53 19.84 -8.59 11.86
C GLN A 53 19.68 -8.79 13.37
N ARG A 54 20.53 -9.61 13.99
CA ARG A 54 20.55 -9.84 15.45
C ARG A 54 20.83 -8.56 16.24
N SER A 55 21.75 -7.71 15.76
CA SER A 55 22.02 -6.41 16.37
C SER A 55 20.81 -5.47 16.24
N LEU A 56 20.21 -5.39 15.05
CA LEU A 56 19.08 -4.50 14.78
C LEU A 56 17.88 -4.83 15.67
N VAL A 57 17.44 -6.11 15.74
CA VAL A 57 16.28 -6.50 16.54
C VAL A 57 16.47 -6.31 18.05
N ARG A 58 17.71 -6.21 18.52
CA ARG A 58 18.02 -5.92 19.94
C ARG A 58 18.08 -4.43 20.25
N SER A 59 18.26 -3.58 19.24
CA SER A 59 18.40 -2.14 19.40
C SER A 59 17.11 -1.49 19.92
N PHE A 60 17.25 -0.46 20.76
CA PHE A 60 16.13 0.37 21.21
C PHE A 60 15.41 1.00 20.02
N SER A 61 16.15 1.57 19.07
CA SER A 61 15.58 2.26 17.90
C SER A 61 14.66 1.35 17.07
N ALA A 62 15.06 0.09 16.82
CA ALA A 62 14.20 -0.83 16.07
C ALA A 62 12.93 -1.22 16.83
N LYS A 63 13.04 -1.46 18.14
CA LYS A 63 11.88 -1.78 18.99
C LYS A 63 10.90 -0.61 19.06
N ALA A 64 11.40 0.60 19.28
CA ALA A 64 10.58 1.82 19.25
C ALA A 64 9.88 2.00 17.90
N SER A 65 10.60 1.82 16.79
CA SER A 65 10.04 1.89 15.44
C SER A 65 8.96 0.82 15.18
N ALA A 66 9.14 -0.38 15.69
CA ALA A 66 8.15 -1.46 15.58
C ALA A 66 6.86 -1.15 16.36
N VAL A 67 6.97 -0.68 17.61
CA VAL A 67 5.81 -0.23 18.41
C VAL A 67 5.10 0.93 17.73
N ARG A 68 5.87 1.87 17.17
CA ARG A 68 5.34 3.02 16.42
C ARG A 68 4.46 2.57 15.26
N ARG A 69 4.97 1.65 14.43
CA ARG A 69 4.25 1.10 13.27
C ARG A 69 2.91 0.47 13.67
N VAL A 70 2.85 -0.30 14.75
CA VAL A 70 1.60 -0.97 15.15
C VAL A 70 0.58 -0.05 15.83
N THR A 71 1.04 1.05 16.43
CA THR A 71 0.17 2.00 17.16
C THR A 71 -0.32 3.17 16.31
N GLU A 72 0.28 3.41 15.15
CA GLU A 72 -0.14 4.46 14.20
C GLU A 72 -1.01 3.97 13.05
N ASN A 73 -0.90 2.70 12.67
CA ASN A 73 -1.66 2.16 11.56
C ASN A 73 -3.18 2.10 11.86
N GLN A 74 -3.99 2.03 10.80
CA GLN A 74 -5.45 1.92 10.92
C GLN A 74 -5.92 0.75 11.80
N GLY A 75 -5.13 -0.33 11.85
CA GLY A 75 -5.37 -1.50 12.70
C GLY A 75 -5.07 -1.33 14.19
N LYS A 76 -4.68 -0.13 14.66
CA LYS A 76 -4.37 0.15 16.07
C LYS A 76 -5.54 -0.13 17.02
N ARG A 77 -6.78 -0.02 16.53
CA ARG A 77 -8.01 -0.23 17.31
C ARG A 77 -8.49 -1.69 17.31
N THR A 78 -7.77 -2.58 16.64
CA THR A 78 -8.19 -3.97 16.48
C THR A 78 -7.37 -4.84 17.41
N ALA A 79 -7.97 -5.34 18.49
CA ALA A 79 -7.27 -6.21 19.43
C ALA A 79 -7.15 -7.67 18.92
N GLY A 80 -6.13 -8.37 19.42
CA GLY A 80 -5.92 -9.79 19.19
C GLY A 80 -6.84 -10.66 20.06
N VAL A 81 -6.42 -11.89 20.33
CA VAL A 81 -7.14 -12.79 21.25
C VAL A 81 -7.14 -12.27 22.70
N ASP A 82 -6.07 -11.58 23.09
CA ASP A 82 -5.84 -11.01 24.41
C ASP A 82 -6.69 -9.77 24.71
N ARG A 83 -7.37 -9.20 23.70
CA ARG A 83 -8.18 -7.97 23.82
C ARG A 83 -7.41 -6.73 24.32
N VAL A 84 -6.07 -6.75 24.26
CA VAL A 84 -5.22 -5.64 24.72
C VAL A 84 -4.90 -4.67 23.57
N LEU A 85 -4.97 -3.37 23.86
CA LEU A 85 -4.56 -2.26 23.00
C LEU A 85 -3.45 -1.43 23.66
N TRP A 86 -2.70 -0.65 22.86
CA TRP A 86 -1.65 0.26 23.33
C TRP A 86 -2.01 1.71 22.99
N ASP A 87 -3.02 2.22 23.67
CA ASP A 87 -3.61 3.51 23.34
C ASP A 87 -2.93 4.69 24.05
N SER A 88 -2.32 4.45 25.24
CA SER A 88 -1.63 5.47 26.02
C SER A 88 -0.12 5.55 25.70
N PRO A 89 0.55 6.70 25.89
CA PRO A 89 2.00 6.82 25.77
C PRO A 89 2.78 5.85 26.67
N GLU A 90 2.29 5.59 27.88
CA GLU A 90 2.92 4.72 28.90
C GLU A 90 2.88 3.26 28.43
N SER A 91 1.71 2.79 27.97
CA SER A 91 1.57 1.43 27.42
C SER A 91 2.48 1.18 26.21
N LYS A 92 2.68 2.21 25.37
CA LYS A 92 3.61 2.15 24.23
C LYS A 92 5.06 2.10 24.70
N TRP A 93 5.41 2.89 25.71
CA TRP A 93 6.75 2.87 26.31
C TRP A 93 7.09 1.50 26.90
N GLU A 94 6.22 0.97 27.75
CA GLU A 94 6.37 -0.37 28.33
C GLU A 94 6.48 -1.46 27.26
N ALA A 95 5.69 -1.34 26.18
CA ALA A 95 5.73 -2.28 25.07
C ALA A 95 7.14 -2.39 24.45
N ILE A 96 7.89 -1.30 24.34
CA ILE A 96 9.28 -1.32 23.84
C ILE A 96 10.14 -2.25 24.71
N GLY A 97 10.00 -2.14 26.03
CA GLY A 97 10.72 -2.98 27.01
C GLY A 97 10.34 -4.45 26.94
N ARG A 98 9.08 -4.75 26.59
CA ARG A 98 8.51 -6.11 26.45
C ARG A 98 8.90 -6.82 25.13
N LEU A 99 9.41 -6.09 24.13
CA LEU A 99 9.95 -6.67 22.89
C LEU A 99 11.33 -7.29 23.13
N ARG A 100 11.34 -8.45 23.80
CA ARG A 100 12.53 -9.27 24.06
C ARG A 100 12.36 -10.65 23.45
N GLN A 101 13.45 -11.20 22.92
CA GLN A 101 13.47 -12.55 22.33
C GLN A 101 13.45 -13.67 23.39
N PRO A 102 14.26 -13.61 24.48
CA PRO A 102 14.19 -14.62 25.54
C PRO A 102 12.79 -14.68 26.13
N GLY A 103 12.27 -15.89 26.32
CA GLY A 103 10.92 -16.11 26.87
C GLY A 103 9.75 -15.74 25.96
N TYR A 104 9.99 -15.23 24.73
CA TYR A 104 8.88 -14.87 23.83
C TYR A 104 8.12 -16.11 23.36
N ARG A 105 6.81 -16.14 23.63
CA ARG A 105 5.86 -17.12 23.11
C ARG A 105 4.70 -16.36 22.46
N PRO A 106 4.47 -16.51 21.15
CA PRO A 106 3.34 -15.86 20.50
C PRO A 106 2.03 -16.47 20.97
N LEU A 107 0.99 -15.65 21.03
CA LEU A 107 -0.36 -16.12 21.30
C LEU A 107 -1.04 -16.56 20.00
N PRO A 108 -2.02 -17.47 20.06
CA PRO A 108 -2.80 -17.84 18.89
C PRO A 108 -3.51 -16.65 18.26
N LEU A 109 -3.66 -16.68 16.94
CA LEU A 109 -4.32 -15.59 16.23
C LEU A 109 -5.84 -15.61 16.43
N ARG A 110 -6.48 -14.45 16.41
CA ARG A 110 -7.95 -14.36 16.43
C ARG A 110 -8.51 -14.45 15.02
N ARG A 111 -9.35 -15.44 14.72
CA ARG A 111 -9.99 -15.60 13.40
C ARG A 111 -11.12 -14.60 13.18
N VAL A 112 -11.10 -13.90 12.05
CA VAL A 112 -12.18 -13.03 11.54
C VAL A 112 -12.41 -13.33 10.07
N TYR A 113 -13.66 -13.31 9.62
CA TYR A 113 -14.01 -13.50 8.21
C TYR A 113 -14.29 -12.15 7.53
N ILE A 114 -13.74 -11.99 6.34
CA ILE A 114 -14.03 -10.85 5.46
C ILE A 114 -14.77 -11.37 4.24
N PRO A 115 -15.96 -10.84 3.91
CA PRO A 115 -16.70 -11.28 2.74
C PRO A 115 -15.92 -10.96 1.45
N LYS A 116 -15.83 -11.93 0.53
CA LYS A 116 -15.31 -11.71 -0.82
C LYS A 116 -16.46 -11.38 -1.77
N SER A 117 -16.13 -10.74 -2.89
CA SER A 117 -17.08 -10.42 -3.95
C SER A 117 -17.70 -11.62 -4.66
N ASN A 118 -17.15 -12.83 -4.46
CA ASN A 118 -17.70 -14.09 -5.01
C ASN A 118 -18.57 -14.85 -4.00
N GLY A 119 -18.98 -14.21 -2.89
CA GLY A 119 -19.79 -14.83 -1.84
C GLY A 119 -19.03 -15.75 -0.88
N LYS A 120 -17.78 -16.12 -1.18
CA LYS A 120 -16.93 -16.87 -0.25
C LYS A 120 -16.36 -15.93 0.83
N GLU A 121 -15.95 -16.47 1.97
CA GLU A 121 -15.29 -15.68 3.01
C GLU A 121 -13.76 -15.83 2.96
N ARG A 122 -13.04 -14.76 3.29
CA ARG A 122 -11.58 -14.77 3.47
C ARG A 122 -11.28 -14.84 4.96
N PRO A 123 -10.67 -15.93 5.45
CA PRO A 123 -10.24 -15.97 6.84
C PRO A 123 -9.04 -15.02 7.04
N LEU A 124 -9.08 -14.22 8.11
CA LEU A 124 -8.01 -13.37 8.58
C LEU A 124 -7.65 -13.78 10.01
N GLY A 125 -6.36 -13.94 10.29
CA GLY A 125 -5.83 -14.13 11.63
C GLY A 125 -5.26 -12.81 12.13
N ILE A 126 -5.85 -12.26 13.19
CA ILE A 126 -5.40 -11.01 13.81
C ILE A 126 -4.49 -11.36 14.99
N PRO A 127 -3.17 -11.06 14.92
CA PRO A 127 -2.27 -11.28 16.04
C PRO A 127 -2.47 -10.24 17.15
N THR A 128 -1.95 -10.53 18.34
CA THR A 128 -1.92 -9.57 19.46
C THR A 128 -1.07 -8.33 19.13
N MET A 129 -1.20 -7.26 19.91
CA MET A 129 -0.34 -6.07 19.74
C MET A 129 1.14 -6.43 19.89
N ARG A 130 1.48 -7.27 20.88
CA ARG A 130 2.84 -7.76 21.11
C ARG A 130 3.36 -8.55 19.91
N ASP A 131 2.55 -9.46 19.37
CA ASP A 131 2.96 -10.29 18.24
C ASP A 131 3.09 -9.49 16.95
N ARG A 132 2.20 -8.53 16.70
CA ARG A 132 2.33 -7.59 15.58
C ARG A 132 3.61 -6.76 15.70
N ALA A 133 3.93 -6.27 16.89
CA ALA A 133 5.14 -5.49 17.12
C ALA A 133 6.40 -6.34 16.96
N MET A 134 6.40 -7.59 17.44
CA MET A 134 7.48 -8.54 17.17
C MET A 134 7.63 -8.82 15.66
N GLN A 135 6.53 -9.05 14.95
CA GLN A 135 6.57 -9.22 13.48
C GLN A 135 7.11 -7.96 12.78
N ALA A 136 6.68 -6.76 13.18
CA ALA A 136 7.19 -5.50 12.64
C ALA A 136 8.69 -5.32 12.91
N LEU A 137 9.17 -5.72 14.09
CA LEU A 137 10.58 -5.65 14.47
C LEU A 137 11.46 -6.55 13.59
N TYR A 138 11.07 -7.80 13.38
CA TYR A 138 11.81 -8.70 12.48
C TYR A 138 11.61 -8.33 11.01
N LEU A 139 10.48 -7.74 10.64
CA LEU A 139 10.26 -7.21 9.30
C LEU A 139 11.29 -6.12 8.97
N LEU A 140 11.60 -5.20 9.89
CA LEU A 140 12.67 -4.21 9.69
C LEU A 140 14.03 -4.86 9.33
N ALA A 141 14.30 -6.05 9.86
CA ALA A 141 15.54 -6.80 9.61
C ALA A 141 15.47 -7.67 8.34
N LEU A 142 14.28 -8.11 7.94
CA LEU A 142 14.05 -8.96 6.76
C LEU A 142 13.87 -8.15 5.47
N GLU A 143 13.21 -6.98 5.52
CA GLU A 143 12.94 -6.13 4.35
C GLU A 143 14.20 -5.85 3.51
N PRO A 144 15.37 -5.48 4.07
CA PRO A 144 16.55 -5.18 3.25
C PRO A 144 17.10 -6.41 2.53
N VAL A 145 16.96 -7.59 3.14
CA VAL A 145 17.38 -8.86 2.53
C VAL A 145 16.39 -9.25 1.42
N SER A 146 15.09 -9.15 1.70
CA SER A 146 14.04 -9.45 0.72
C SER A 146 14.15 -8.53 -0.49
N GLU A 147 14.31 -7.22 -0.31
CA GLU A 147 14.40 -6.29 -1.45
C GLU A 147 15.64 -6.51 -2.30
N SER A 148 16.77 -6.90 -1.68
CA SER A 148 18.03 -7.16 -2.39
C SER A 148 18.03 -8.49 -3.16
N THR A 149 17.13 -9.42 -2.83
CA THR A 149 17.04 -10.76 -3.44
C THR A 149 15.78 -10.95 -4.29
N SER A 150 14.92 -9.94 -4.37
CA SER A 150 13.66 -10.02 -5.10
C SER A 150 13.80 -9.78 -6.59
N ASP A 151 12.99 -10.48 -7.37
CA ASP A 151 12.92 -10.33 -8.82
C ASP A 151 12.56 -8.88 -9.23
N PRO A 152 13.11 -8.38 -10.35
CA PRO A 152 12.89 -7.01 -10.79
C PRO A 152 11.42 -6.72 -11.17
N ASN A 153 10.68 -7.71 -11.69
CA ASN A 153 9.28 -7.57 -12.08
C ASN A 153 8.28 -8.16 -11.07
N SER A 154 8.67 -8.20 -9.79
CA SER A 154 7.77 -8.42 -8.65
C SER A 154 7.39 -7.09 -7.99
N TYR A 155 6.08 -6.80 -7.89
CA TYR A 155 5.59 -5.49 -7.43
C TYR A 155 4.79 -5.52 -6.13
N GLY A 156 4.06 -6.61 -5.87
CA GLY A 156 3.15 -6.67 -4.72
C GLY A 156 3.89 -6.62 -3.37
N PHE A 157 3.34 -5.86 -2.41
CA PHE A 157 3.84 -5.74 -1.04
C PHE A 157 5.30 -5.29 -0.88
N ARG A 158 5.85 -4.59 -1.88
CA ARG A 158 7.22 -4.07 -1.88
C ARG A 158 7.23 -2.55 -1.79
N LYS A 159 8.26 -2.00 -1.15
CA LYS A 159 8.33 -0.55 -0.90
C LYS A 159 8.47 0.23 -2.20
N GLY A 160 7.66 1.28 -2.33
CA GLY A 160 7.68 2.14 -3.51
C GLY A 160 7.16 1.49 -4.79
N ARG A 161 6.59 0.28 -4.75
CA ARG A 161 6.01 -0.40 -5.91
C ARG A 161 4.49 -0.42 -5.81
N SER A 162 3.79 -0.21 -6.94
CA SER A 162 2.32 -0.17 -6.99
C SER A 162 1.75 -1.09 -8.08
N THR A 163 0.43 -1.27 -8.11
CA THR A 163 -0.25 -1.98 -9.21
C THR A 163 -0.01 -1.30 -10.56
N ALA A 164 0.15 0.02 -10.57
CA ALA A 164 0.45 0.78 -11.78
C ALA A 164 1.88 0.49 -12.30
N ASP A 165 2.84 0.14 -11.44
CA ASP A 165 4.17 -0.31 -11.90
C ASP A 165 4.09 -1.64 -12.66
N ALA A 166 3.29 -2.59 -12.16
CA ALA A 166 3.03 -3.86 -12.85
C ALA A 166 2.33 -3.61 -14.20
N MET A 167 1.30 -2.76 -14.22
CA MET A 167 0.59 -2.38 -15.45
C MET A 167 1.51 -1.70 -16.48
N ALA A 168 2.37 -0.79 -16.05
CA ALA A 168 3.35 -0.15 -16.91
C ALA A 168 4.38 -1.16 -17.45
N GLN A 169 4.79 -2.15 -16.65
CA GLN A 169 5.66 -3.22 -17.14
C GLN A 169 4.97 -4.07 -18.21
N ILE A 170 3.72 -4.47 -18.00
CA ILE A 170 2.95 -5.22 -18.99
C ILE A 170 2.83 -4.41 -20.29
N PHE A 171 2.59 -3.10 -20.18
CA PHE A 171 2.58 -2.21 -21.34
C PHE A 171 3.89 -2.27 -22.10
N VAL A 172 5.03 -2.07 -21.42
CA VAL A 172 6.36 -2.11 -22.06
C VAL A 172 6.64 -3.47 -22.71
N THR A 173 6.24 -4.57 -22.08
CA THR A 173 6.44 -5.93 -22.60
C THR A 173 5.57 -6.22 -23.83
N LEU A 174 4.34 -5.72 -23.87
CA LEU A 174 3.34 -6.11 -24.87
C LEU A 174 3.04 -5.03 -25.93
N SER A 175 3.49 -3.79 -25.79
CA SER A 175 3.12 -2.71 -26.71
C SER A 175 3.79 -2.81 -28.08
N GLY A 176 4.93 -3.50 -28.19
CA GLY A 176 5.68 -3.63 -29.44
C GLY A 176 4.98 -4.49 -30.49
N ARG A 177 5.24 -4.23 -31.78
CA ARG A 177 4.75 -5.07 -32.89
C ARG A 177 5.27 -6.50 -32.80
N ALA A 178 6.55 -6.65 -32.49
CA ALA A 178 7.22 -7.94 -32.30
C ALA A 178 7.14 -8.47 -30.86
N SER A 179 6.19 -8.02 -30.03
CA SER A 179 6.07 -8.55 -28.66
C SER A 179 5.59 -10.01 -28.63
N ALA A 180 5.62 -10.62 -27.45
CA ALA A 180 4.88 -11.85 -27.19
C ALA A 180 3.37 -11.65 -27.49
N GLN A 181 2.73 -12.73 -27.94
CA GLN A 181 1.32 -12.76 -28.33
C GLN A 181 0.47 -13.62 -27.39
N TRP A 182 1.09 -14.57 -26.69
CA TRP A 182 0.43 -15.47 -25.76
C TRP A 182 0.75 -15.10 -24.33
N ILE A 183 -0.25 -15.20 -23.46
CA ILE A 183 -0.15 -14.87 -22.04
C ILE A 183 -0.69 -16.06 -21.25
N LEU A 184 0.11 -16.55 -20.31
CA LEU A 184 -0.31 -17.44 -19.24
C LEU A 184 -0.75 -16.56 -18.06
N GLU A 185 -2.05 -16.48 -17.81
CA GLU A 185 -2.59 -15.93 -16.56
C GLU A 185 -2.50 -17.03 -15.50
N ALA A 186 -1.75 -16.78 -14.43
CA ALA A 186 -1.52 -17.76 -13.37
C ALA A 186 -1.90 -17.19 -12.00
N ASP A 187 -2.64 -17.98 -11.23
CA ASP A 187 -3.11 -17.67 -9.87
C ASP A 187 -2.76 -18.84 -8.96
N ILE A 188 -2.25 -18.55 -7.77
CA ILE A 188 -1.84 -19.57 -6.79
C ILE A 188 -3.01 -19.88 -5.87
N LYS A 189 -3.39 -21.15 -5.78
CA LYS A 189 -4.48 -21.61 -4.90
C LYS A 189 -4.09 -21.40 -3.44
N GLY A 190 -4.79 -20.49 -2.76
CA GLY A 190 -4.63 -20.26 -1.32
C GLY A 190 -3.18 -19.97 -0.91
N CYS A 191 -2.51 -19.04 -1.61
CA CYS A 191 -1.08 -18.77 -1.42
C CYS A 191 -0.66 -18.64 0.05
N PHE A 192 -1.39 -17.88 0.87
CA PHE A 192 -1.04 -17.73 2.29
C PHE A 192 -1.34 -18.96 3.14
N ASP A 193 -2.24 -19.83 2.71
CA ASP A 193 -2.75 -20.95 3.50
C ASP A 193 -1.91 -22.22 3.34
N TRP A 194 -1.20 -22.37 2.20
CA TRP A 194 -0.55 -23.64 1.83
C TRP A 194 0.99 -23.63 1.85
N ILE A 195 1.64 -22.49 2.09
CA ILE A 195 3.12 -22.45 2.10
C ILE A 195 3.70 -23.44 3.11
N ASN A 196 4.63 -24.27 2.64
CA ASN A 196 5.29 -25.27 3.47
C ASN A 196 6.16 -24.62 4.57
N HIS A 197 5.93 -25.01 5.83
CA HIS A 197 6.65 -24.46 6.98
C HIS A 197 8.14 -24.80 6.99
N GLU A 198 8.51 -26.03 6.65
CA GLU A 198 9.91 -26.45 6.62
C GLU A 198 10.67 -25.73 5.52
N TRP A 199 10.04 -25.50 4.36
CA TRP A 199 10.60 -24.68 3.30
C TRP A 199 10.88 -23.24 3.79
N LEU A 200 9.92 -22.61 4.49
CA LEU A 200 10.11 -21.28 5.06
C LEU A 200 11.26 -21.24 6.08
N LEU A 201 11.33 -22.24 6.97
CA LEU A 201 12.38 -22.32 7.99
C LEU A 201 13.76 -22.55 7.39
N ALA A 202 13.85 -23.28 6.28
CA ALA A 202 15.09 -23.51 5.57
C ALA A 202 15.57 -22.26 4.81
N ASN A 203 14.67 -21.59 4.08
CA ASN A 203 15.02 -20.61 3.05
C ASN A 203 14.86 -19.14 3.46
N VAL A 204 14.05 -18.82 4.48
CA VAL A 204 13.88 -17.43 4.91
C VAL A 204 15.09 -16.99 5.76
N PRO A 205 15.82 -15.93 5.36
CA PRO A 205 17.02 -15.46 6.06
C PRO A 205 16.65 -14.64 7.30
N MET A 206 16.12 -15.32 8.32
CA MET A 206 15.77 -14.73 9.62
C MET A 206 15.98 -15.73 10.77
N ASP A 207 15.68 -15.31 12.00
CA ASP A 207 15.73 -16.21 13.17
C ASP A 207 14.69 -17.32 13.07
N ARG A 208 15.17 -18.55 12.82
CA ARG A 208 14.35 -19.76 12.66
C ARG A 208 13.53 -20.09 13.89
N ARG A 209 14.03 -19.80 15.11
CA ARG A 209 13.31 -20.10 16.36
C ARG A 209 12.08 -19.22 16.48
N VAL A 210 12.20 -17.95 16.13
CA VAL A 210 11.08 -17.00 16.16
C VAL A 210 10.08 -17.28 15.04
N LEU A 211 10.58 -17.53 13.82
CA LEU A 211 9.72 -17.90 12.69
C LEU A 211 8.90 -19.16 12.98
N ARG A 212 9.54 -20.22 13.50
CA ARG A 212 8.86 -21.47 13.87
C ARG A 212 7.74 -21.24 14.90
N LYS A 213 7.99 -20.40 15.90
CA LYS A 213 6.99 -20.05 16.91
C LYS A 213 5.76 -19.39 16.29
N TRP A 214 5.94 -18.48 15.33
CA TRP A 214 4.82 -17.84 14.64
C TRP A 214 4.03 -18.79 13.76
N LEU A 215 4.73 -19.65 13.00
CA LEU A 215 4.09 -20.62 12.11
C LEU A 215 3.27 -21.65 12.90
N LYS A 216 3.72 -22.03 14.11
CA LYS A 216 3.05 -22.98 14.99
C LYS A 216 2.10 -22.36 16.04
N ALA A 217 1.87 -21.05 16.01
CA ALA A 217 1.08 -20.37 17.05
C ALA A 217 -0.40 -20.79 17.08
N GLY A 218 -0.93 -21.35 15.98
CA GLY A 218 -2.33 -21.75 15.88
C GLY A 218 -3.29 -20.57 15.72
N VAL A 219 -4.56 -20.87 15.51
CA VAL A 219 -5.63 -19.87 15.38
C VAL A 219 -6.80 -20.24 16.27
N ILE A 220 -7.32 -19.27 17.02
CA ILE A 220 -8.56 -19.41 17.78
C ILE A 220 -9.74 -19.00 16.91
N HIS A 221 -10.68 -19.94 16.74
CA HIS A 221 -11.95 -19.72 16.05
C HIS A 221 -13.11 -20.20 16.93
N LYS A 222 -14.08 -19.32 17.21
CA LYS A 222 -15.24 -19.60 18.09
C LYS A 222 -14.85 -20.27 19.43
N GLY A 223 -13.77 -19.81 20.04
CA GLY A 223 -13.28 -20.32 21.34
C GLY A 223 -12.42 -21.59 21.25
N GLN A 224 -12.30 -22.22 20.09
CA GLN A 224 -11.48 -23.42 19.90
C GLN A 224 -10.14 -23.11 19.25
N LEU A 225 -9.06 -23.68 19.81
CA LEU A 225 -7.71 -23.59 19.25
C LEU A 225 -7.56 -24.61 18.12
N GLN A 226 -7.30 -24.11 16.91
CA GLN A 226 -7.00 -24.93 15.74
C GLN A 226 -5.50 -24.86 15.45
N PRO A 227 -4.81 -26.01 15.35
CA PRO A 227 -3.40 -26.03 14.97
C PRO A 227 -3.22 -25.53 13.54
N THR A 228 -2.07 -24.92 13.26
CA THR A 228 -1.69 -24.49 11.90
C THR A 228 -0.59 -25.42 11.39
N THR A 229 -0.93 -26.25 10.40
CA THR A 229 -0.04 -27.27 9.82
C THR A 229 0.68 -26.77 8.56
N ALA A 230 0.12 -25.77 7.88
CA ALA A 230 0.70 -25.13 6.70
C ALA A 230 0.30 -23.64 6.64
N GLY A 231 0.99 -22.90 5.77
CA GLY A 231 0.70 -21.49 5.50
C GLY A 231 1.32 -20.52 6.49
N THR A 232 1.19 -19.24 6.17
CA THR A 232 1.55 -18.12 7.04
C THR A 232 0.29 -17.35 7.42
N PRO A 233 0.11 -16.94 8.69
CA PRO A 233 -1.14 -16.35 9.11
C PRO A 233 -1.48 -15.09 8.31
N GLN A 234 -2.61 -15.12 7.63
CA GLN A 234 -3.07 -14.01 6.82
C GLN A 234 -3.55 -12.87 7.73
N GLY A 235 -2.82 -11.76 7.77
CA GLY A 235 -3.05 -10.65 8.71
C GLY A 235 -1.84 -10.33 9.60
N GLY A 236 -0.81 -11.18 9.58
CA GLY A 236 0.50 -10.84 10.12
C GLY A 236 1.20 -9.76 9.28
N ILE A 237 1.92 -8.86 9.95
CA ILE A 237 2.63 -7.75 9.29
C ILE A 237 3.79 -8.28 8.41
N ILE A 238 4.42 -9.37 8.84
CA ILE A 238 5.55 -9.99 8.13
C ILE A 238 5.12 -10.95 7.03
N SER A 239 3.87 -11.45 7.08
CA SER A 239 3.36 -12.49 6.17
C SER A 239 3.48 -12.14 4.68
N PRO A 240 3.20 -10.90 4.23
CA PRO A 240 3.39 -10.52 2.83
C PRO A 240 4.85 -10.63 2.35
N THR A 241 5.81 -10.28 3.21
CA THR A 241 7.25 -10.42 2.89
C THR A 241 7.66 -11.88 2.87
N LEU A 242 7.13 -12.73 3.75
CA LEU A 242 7.37 -14.19 3.69
C LEU A 242 6.84 -14.80 2.38
N ALA A 243 5.64 -14.39 1.95
CA ALA A 243 5.08 -14.81 0.67
C ALA A 243 5.95 -14.34 -0.52
N ASN A 244 6.45 -13.10 -0.46
CA ASN A 244 7.36 -12.59 -1.47
C ASN A 244 8.69 -13.34 -1.53
N VAL A 245 9.33 -13.62 -0.38
CA VAL A 245 10.55 -14.44 -0.31
C VAL A 245 10.29 -15.84 -0.86
N THR A 246 9.10 -16.40 -0.61
CA THR A 246 8.71 -17.72 -1.14
C THR A 246 8.64 -17.72 -2.66
N LEU A 247 8.08 -16.67 -3.26
CA LEU A 247 7.90 -16.53 -4.70
C LEU A 247 9.02 -15.74 -5.38
N ASN A 248 10.11 -15.42 -4.67
CA ASN A 248 11.30 -14.84 -5.29
C ASN A 248 11.99 -15.91 -6.14
N LYS A 249 12.70 -15.43 -7.16
CA LYS A 249 13.38 -16.21 -8.20
C LYS A 249 12.47 -16.87 -9.22
N LEU A 250 11.17 -16.59 -9.19
CA LEU A 250 10.25 -17.09 -10.20
C LEU A 250 10.65 -16.58 -11.60
N GLU A 251 11.09 -15.32 -11.69
CA GLU A 251 11.53 -14.72 -12.95
C GLU A 251 12.95 -15.17 -13.32
N THR A 252 13.89 -15.08 -12.37
CA THR A 252 15.30 -15.33 -12.63
C THR A 252 15.62 -16.82 -12.85
N ASP A 253 15.10 -17.73 -12.02
CA ASP A 253 15.34 -19.16 -12.19
C ASP A 253 14.64 -19.70 -13.46
N LEU A 254 13.49 -19.13 -13.87
CA LEU A 254 12.81 -19.50 -15.12
C LEU A 254 13.64 -19.08 -16.33
N ALA A 255 14.20 -17.87 -16.31
CA ALA A 255 15.07 -17.39 -17.37
C ALA A 255 16.35 -18.23 -17.48
N GLU A 256 16.92 -18.61 -16.34
CA GLU A 256 18.10 -19.50 -16.28
C GLU A 256 17.79 -20.91 -16.79
N TYR A 257 16.66 -21.50 -16.39
CA TYR A 257 16.21 -22.80 -16.90
C TYR A 257 16.05 -22.80 -18.43
N LEU A 258 15.39 -21.78 -18.99
CA LEU A 258 15.22 -21.68 -20.44
C LEU A 258 16.56 -21.42 -21.15
N GLY A 259 17.43 -20.59 -20.56
CA GLY A 259 18.75 -20.28 -21.08
C GLY A 259 19.68 -21.49 -21.13
N THR A 260 19.68 -22.32 -20.08
CA THR A 260 20.47 -23.55 -19.98
C THR A 260 19.94 -24.65 -20.89
N LYS A 261 18.62 -24.86 -20.95
CA LYS A 261 18.00 -25.91 -21.76
C LYS A 261 18.06 -25.63 -23.27
N LEU A 262 17.84 -24.38 -23.69
CA LEU A 262 17.65 -24.03 -25.12
C LEU A 262 18.79 -23.18 -25.69
N GLY A 263 19.68 -22.67 -24.84
CA GLY A 263 20.65 -21.63 -25.20
C GLY A 263 20.03 -20.23 -25.15
N TRP A 264 20.80 -19.26 -24.64
CA TRP A 264 20.36 -17.89 -24.38
C TRP A 264 19.72 -17.18 -25.59
N THR A 265 20.25 -17.40 -26.79
CA THR A 265 19.73 -16.79 -28.03
C THR A 265 18.33 -17.31 -28.36
N LYS A 266 18.09 -18.62 -28.24
CA LYS A 266 16.77 -19.21 -28.47
C LYS A 266 15.80 -18.82 -27.35
N ALA A 267 16.23 -18.85 -26.09
CA ALA A 267 15.41 -18.45 -24.95
C ALA A 267 14.89 -17.00 -25.08
N LYS A 268 15.74 -16.06 -25.52
CA LYS A 268 15.30 -14.67 -25.78
C LYS A 268 14.23 -14.57 -26.87
N ARG A 269 14.27 -15.42 -27.90
CA ARG A 269 13.24 -15.46 -28.97
C ARG A 269 11.89 -15.96 -28.47
N LEU A 270 11.85 -16.71 -27.37
CA LEU A 270 10.60 -17.14 -26.73
C LEU A 270 9.85 -16.00 -26.04
N LYS A 271 10.50 -14.85 -25.80
CA LYS A 271 9.89 -13.63 -25.22
C LYS A 271 9.17 -13.92 -23.90
N VAL A 272 9.79 -14.76 -23.07
CA VAL A 272 9.29 -15.13 -21.76
C VAL A 272 9.60 -14.04 -20.76
N HIS A 273 8.55 -13.38 -20.26
CA HIS A 273 8.64 -12.34 -19.25
C HIS A 273 7.62 -12.62 -18.16
N VAL A 274 8.06 -12.54 -16.90
CA VAL A 274 7.20 -12.72 -15.73
C VAL A 274 6.85 -11.35 -15.16
N VAL A 275 5.57 -11.09 -14.90
CA VAL A 275 5.12 -9.92 -14.15
C VAL A 275 4.27 -10.40 -12.99
N ARG A 276 4.75 -10.16 -11.76
CA ARG A 276 4.11 -10.64 -10.53
C ARG A 276 3.62 -9.52 -9.64
N TYR A 277 2.39 -9.65 -9.15
CA TYR A 277 1.84 -8.82 -8.09
C TYR A 277 1.32 -9.73 -6.97
N ALA A 278 2.12 -9.90 -5.92
CA ALA A 278 1.85 -10.84 -4.84
C ALA A 278 1.75 -12.29 -5.35
N ASP A 279 0.58 -12.92 -5.23
CA ASP A 279 0.22 -14.27 -5.68
C ASP A 279 -0.27 -14.33 -7.12
N ASP A 280 -0.77 -13.21 -7.67
CA ASP A 280 -1.19 -13.10 -9.05
C ASP A 280 0.02 -12.79 -9.94
N PHE A 281 0.20 -13.55 -11.03
CA PHE A 281 1.23 -13.24 -12.01
C PHE A 281 0.83 -13.63 -13.42
N ILE A 282 1.48 -12.99 -14.38
CA ILE A 282 1.38 -13.37 -15.78
C ILE A 282 2.75 -13.77 -16.31
N VAL A 283 2.75 -14.68 -17.28
CA VAL A 283 3.93 -15.04 -18.04
C VAL A 283 3.64 -14.88 -19.52
N THR A 284 4.45 -14.10 -20.23
CA THR A 284 4.31 -13.94 -21.68
C THR A 284 5.05 -15.04 -22.42
N GLY A 285 4.64 -15.34 -23.65
CA GLY A 285 5.34 -16.29 -24.52
C GLY A 285 5.12 -16.02 -26.01
N ALA A 286 6.06 -16.47 -26.83
CA ALA A 286 5.98 -16.38 -28.28
C ALA A 286 4.92 -17.32 -28.87
N SER A 287 4.69 -18.49 -28.27
CA SER A 287 3.68 -19.46 -28.71
C SER A 287 2.91 -20.03 -27.51
N LYS A 288 1.69 -20.52 -27.78
CA LYS A 288 0.89 -21.25 -26.81
C LYS A 288 1.60 -22.52 -26.33
N ASP A 289 2.20 -23.24 -27.27
CA ASP A 289 2.91 -24.49 -27.01
C ASP A 289 4.02 -24.33 -25.97
N VAL A 290 4.90 -23.34 -26.15
CA VAL A 290 5.99 -23.05 -25.20
C VAL A 290 5.47 -22.75 -23.79
N LEU A 291 4.33 -22.05 -23.69
CA LEU A 291 3.74 -21.76 -22.38
C LEU A 291 3.20 -23.02 -21.70
N ASP A 292 2.62 -23.95 -22.46
CA ASP A 292 1.98 -25.14 -21.94
C ASP A 292 2.95 -26.30 -21.68
N THR A 293 3.96 -26.49 -22.54
CA THR A 293 4.89 -27.63 -22.47
C THR A 293 6.13 -27.34 -21.63
N GLU A 294 6.63 -26.11 -21.64
CA GLU A 294 7.87 -25.73 -20.96
C GLU A 294 7.63 -24.90 -19.70
N VAL A 295 6.93 -23.78 -19.87
CA VAL A 295 6.82 -22.76 -18.81
C VAL A 295 5.91 -23.22 -17.68
N ARG A 296 4.69 -23.65 -17.99
CA ARG A 296 3.72 -24.08 -16.99
C ARG A 296 4.22 -25.25 -16.14
N PRO A 297 4.74 -26.36 -16.70
CA PRO A 297 5.22 -27.48 -15.89
C PRO A 297 6.42 -27.11 -15.02
N TRP A 298 7.29 -26.21 -15.50
CA TRP A 298 8.38 -25.68 -14.68
C TRP A 298 7.86 -24.87 -13.49
N ILE A 299 6.86 -24.00 -13.71
CA ILE A 299 6.23 -23.22 -12.63
C ILE A 299 5.55 -24.15 -11.61
N GLU A 300 4.86 -25.19 -12.07
CA GLU A 300 4.22 -26.17 -11.20
C GLU A 300 5.26 -26.89 -10.31
N ARG A 301 6.40 -27.31 -10.87
CA ARG A 301 7.52 -27.89 -10.09
C ARG A 301 8.12 -26.87 -9.10
N PHE A 302 8.33 -25.64 -9.54
CA PHE A 302 8.84 -24.56 -8.70
C PHE A 302 7.93 -24.31 -7.49
N LEU A 303 6.61 -24.30 -7.70
CA LEU A 303 5.62 -24.10 -6.65
C LEU A 303 5.48 -25.33 -5.75
N ALA A 304 5.54 -26.55 -6.31
CA ALA A 304 5.37 -27.80 -5.56
C ALA A 304 6.39 -27.95 -4.42
N VAL A 305 7.67 -27.63 -4.68
CA VAL A 305 8.74 -27.64 -3.66
C VAL A 305 8.43 -26.69 -2.48
N ARG A 306 7.65 -25.63 -2.73
CA ARG A 306 7.23 -24.63 -1.73
C ARG A 306 5.90 -24.99 -1.05
N GLY A 307 5.27 -26.11 -1.43
CA GLY A 307 3.94 -26.52 -0.99
C GLY A 307 2.79 -25.78 -1.68
N LEU A 308 3.06 -25.11 -2.80
CA LEU A 308 2.09 -24.30 -3.53
C LEU A 308 1.64 -24.99 -4.81
N GLN A 309 0.43 -24.64 -5.27
CA GLN A 309 -0.17 -25.17 -6.49
C GLN A 309 -0.86 -24.07 -7.29
N LEU A 310 -0.84 -24.19 -8.62
CA LEU A 310 -1.61 -23.33 -9.50
C LEU A 310 -3.11 -23.65 -9.38
N SER A 311 -3.93 -22.62 -9.50
CA SER A 311 -5.39 -22.75 -9.56
C SER A 311 -5.78 -23.16 -10.98
N THR A 312 -6.13 -24.42 -11.20
CA THR A 312 -6.56 -24.96 -12.51
C THR A 312 -7.74 -24.18 -13.11
N GLU A 313 -8.70 -23.75 -12.29
CA GLU A 313 -9.88 -22.99 -12.72
C GLU A 313 -9.57 -21.58 -13.26
N LYS A 314 -8.46 -20.99 -12.82
CA LYS A 314 -8.09 -19.61 -13.15
C LYS A 314 -6.90 -19.52 -14.08
N THR A 315 -6.09 -20.56 -14.11
CA THR A 315 -4.89 -20.61 -14.93
C THR A 315 -5.28 -20.88 -16.37
N ARG A 316 -4.99 -19.94 -17.27
CA ARG A 316 -5.36 -20.05 -18.68
C ARG A 316 -4.32 -19.41 -19.57
N ILE A 317 -4.18 -19.97 -20.78
CA ILE A 317 -3.35 -19.41 -21.83
C ILE A 317 -4.26 -18.74 -22.84
N ILE A 318 -4.04 -17.45 -23.08
CA ILE A 318 -4.91 -16.58 -23.88
C ILE A 318 -4.09 -15.76 -24.86
N HIS A 319 -4.68 -15.50 -26.02
CA HIS A 319 -4.07 -14.62 -27.00
C HIS A 319 -4.35 -13.15 -26.66
N ILE A 320 -3.38 -12.27 -26.90
CA ILE A 320 -3.46 -10.84 -26.55
C ILE A 320 -4.60 -10.09 -27.27
N ASP A 321 -5.06 -10.61 -28.41
CA ASP A 321 -6.17 -10.01 -29.17
C ASP A 321 -7.55 -10.34 -28.59
N GLU A 322 -7.67 -11.44 -27.83
CA GLU A 322 -8.86 -11.73 -27.02
C GLU A 322 -8.89 -10.82 -25.79
N GLY A 323 -7.70 -10.63 -25.21
CA GLY A 323 -7.42 -9.78 -24.07
C GLY A 323 -7.59 -10.49 -22.73
N PHE A 324 -6.96 -9.93 -21.71
CA PHE A 324 -6.93 -10.53 -20.36
C PHE A 324 -7.09 -9.50 -19.26
N ASP A 325 -7.61 -9.94 -18.12
CA ASP A 325 -7.81 -9.09 -16.96
C ASP A 325 -6.67 -9.27 -15.95
N PHE A 326 -6.04 -8.18 -15.53
CA PHE A 326 -5.01 -8.19 -14.48
C PHE A 326 -5.11 -6.92 -13.63
N LEU A 327 -5.13 -7.07 -12.30
CA LEU A 327 -5.22 -5.96 -11.32
C LEU A 327 -6.37 -4.95 -11.56
N GLY A 328 -7.49 -5.43 -12.13
CA GLY A 328 -8.66 -4.60 -12.43
C GLY A 328 -8.62 -3.86 -13.76
N TRP A 329 -7.62 -4.14 -14.60
CA TRP A 329 -7.53 -3.65 -15.97
C TRP A 329 -7.63 -4.79 -16.97
N ASN A 330 -8.19 -4.49 -18.13
CA ASN A 330 -8.21 -5.36 -19.30
C ASN A 330 -7.11 -4.90 -20.27
N PHE A 331 -6.25 -5.83 -20.66
CA PHE A 331 -5.17 -5.64 -21.62
C PHE A 331 -5.56 -6.34 -22.91
N ARG A 332 -5.71 -5.59 -24.00
CA ARG A 332 -6.09 -6.16 -25.30
C ARG A 332 -5.42 -5.41 -26.44
N LYS A 333 -4.91 -6.15 -27.41
CA LYS A 333 -4.48 -5.57 -28.68
C LYS A 333 -5.65 -5.47 -29.65
N TYR A 334 -5.75 -4.31 -30.28
CA TYR A 334 -6.70 -4.02 -31.34
C TYR A 334 -5.89 -3.62 -32.57
N SER A 335 -5.89 -4.46 -33.60
CA SER A 335 -5.12 -4.23 -34.84
C SER A 335 -3.67 -3.83 -34.56
N GLY A 336 -3.00 -4.57 -33.67
CA GLY A 336 -1.61 -4.33 -33.27
C GLY A 336 -1.38 -3.24 -32.20
N LYS A 337 -2.40 -2.45 -31.84
CA LYS A 337 -2.29 -1.42 -30.78
C LYS A 337 -2.81 -1.93 -29.44
N LEU A 338 -1.94 -1.96 -28.43
CA LEU A 338 -2.32 -2.34 -27.07
C LEU A 338 -3.13 -1.22 -26.41
N LEU A 339 -4.35 -1.53 -25.99
CA LEU A 339 -5.18 -0.65 -25.16
C LEU A 339 -5.40 -1.29 -23.79
N ILE A 340 -5.12 -0.51 -22.75
CA ILE A 340 -5.38 -0.89 -21.37
C ILE A 340 -6.62 -0.12 -20.92
N LYS A 341 -7.67 -0.84 -20.51
CA LYS A 341 -8.96 -0.26 -20.10
C LYS A 341 -9.33 -0.78 -18.71
N PRO A 342 -10.17 -0.09 -17.91
CA PRO A 342 -10.76 -0.69 -16.72
C PRO A 342 -11.53 -1.96 -17.08
N SER A 343 -11.34 -3.06 -16.34
CA SER A 343 -12.02 -4.32 -16.68
C SER A 343 -13.53 -4.24 -16.44
N GLN A 344 -14.32 -4.96 -17.24
CA GLN A 344 -15.79 -4.91 -17.10
C GLN A 344 -16.26 -5.38 -15.73
N LYS A 345 -15.58 -6.38 -15.15
CA LYS A 345 -15.85 -6.86 -13.79
C LYS A 345 -15.63 -5.76 -12.75
N ASN A 346 -14.53 -5.01 -12.85
CA ASN A 346 -14.23 -3.90 -11.94
C ASN A 346 -15.24 -2.75 -12.09
N VAL A 347 -15.56 -2.38 -13.35
CA VAL A 347 -16.57 -1.34 -13.65
C VAL A 347 -17.94 -1.68 -13.08
N LYS A 348 -18.40 -2.94 -13.25
CA LYS A 348 -19.67 -3.41 -12.69
C LYS A 348 -19.68 -3.37 -11.16
N ALA A 349 -18.61 -3.84 -10.52
CA ALA A 349 -18.48 -3.83 -9.07
C ALA A 349 -18.50 -2.39 -8.50
N PHE A 350 -17.77 -1.47 -9.14
CA PHE A 350 -17.76 -0.06 -8.77
C PHE A 350 -19.14 0.57 -8.89
N TYR A 351 -19.81 0.40 -10.04
CA TYR A 351 -21.16 0.93 -10.22
C TYR A 351 -22.16 0.31 -9.25
N GLY A 352 -22.02 -0.99 -8.94
CA GLY A 352 -22.81 -1.68 -7.92
C GLY A 352 -22.71 -0.99 -6.56
N LYS A 353 -21.48 -0.71 -6.10
CA LYS A 353 -21.24 0.04 -4.85
C LYS A 353 -21.83 1.45 -4.88
N VAL A 354 -21.66 2.19 -5.98
CA VAL A 354 -22.24 3.55 -6.11
C VAL A 354 -23.77 3.49 -6.08
N ARG A 355 -24.37 2.50 -6.75
CA ARG A 355 -25.81 2.26 -6.74
C ARG A 355 -26.31 1.96 -5.33
N GLU A 356 -25.61 1.12 -4.58
CA GLU A 356 -25.94 0.77 -3.19
C GLU A 356 -25.92 2.00 -2.29
N ILE A 357 -24.85 2.81 -2.34
CA ILE A 357 -24.76 4.07 -1.57
C ILE A 357 -25.95 4.98 -1.87
N ILE A 358 -26.32 5.17 -3.14
CA ILE A 358 -27.48 6.00 -3.51
C ILE A 358 -28.79 5.36 -3.02
N GLY A 359 -28.88 4.04 -3.06
CA GLY A 359 -30.07 3.26 -2.67
C GLY A 359 -30.32 3.21 -1.16
N GLU A 360 -29.29 3.28 -0.34
CA GLU A 360 -29.40 3.36 1.12
C GLU A 360 -29.69 4.78 1.60
N ASN A 361 -29.36 5.79 0.79
CA ASN A 361 -29.44 7.21 1.15
C ASN A 361 -30.58 7.95 0.43
N LEU A 362 -31.76 7.32 0.28
CA LEU A 362 -32.90 7.89 -0.46
C LEU A 362 -33.46 9.18 0.16
N SER A 363 -33.43 9.29 1.49
CA SER A 363 -33.93 10.44 2.26
C SER A 363 -32.84 11.45 2.63
N ALA A 364 -31.56 11.14 2.39
CA ALA A 364 -30.42 11.99 2.76
C ALA A 364 -30.51 13.39 2.12
N ARG A 365 -29.86 14.40 2.72
CA ARG A 365 -29.73 15.70 2.06
C ARG A 365 -28.76 15.58 0.89
N GLN A 366 -28.95 16.42 -0.13
CA GLN A 366 -28.09 16.41 -1.32
C GLN A 366 -26.60 16.56 -0.97
N VAL A 367 -26.28 17.46 -0.04
CA VAL A 367 -24.90 17.72 0.40
C VAL A 367 -24.25 16.51 1.07
N ASP A 368 -25.02 15.73 1.85
CA ASP A 368 -24.53 14.55 2.56
C ASP A 368 -24.27 13.42 1.55
N LEU A 369 -25.18 13.24 0.58
CA LEU A 369 -24.99 12.26 -0.50
C LEU A 369 -23.75 12.58 -1.35
N ILE A 370 -23.52 13.86 -1.68
CA ILE A 370 -22.31 14.31 -2.38
C ILE A 370 -21.06 14.00 -1.54
N ALA A 371 -21.10 14.23 -0.23
CA ALA A 371 -19.99 13.96 0.66
C ALA A 371 -19.64 12.45 0.74
N LEU A 372 -20.64 11.58 0.67
CA LEU A 372 -20.45 10.12 0.64
C LEU A 372 -19.90 9.62 -0.70
N LEU A 373 -20.42 10.15 -1.83
CA LEU A 373 -20.05 9.70 -3.16
C LEU A 373 -18.66 10.18 -3.59
N ASN A 374 -18.31 11.43 -3.30
CA ASN A 374 -17.09 12.06 -3.84
C ASN A 374 -15.79 11.31 -3.53
N PRO A 375 -15.53 10.80 -2.31
CA PRO A 375 -14.35 9.99 -2.03
C PRO A 375 -14.29 8.69 -2.84
N VAL A 376 -15.44 8.04 -3.03
CA VAL A 376 -15.55 6.78 -3.78
C VAL A 376 -15.30 7.00 -5.27
N LEU A 377 -15.95 8.01 -5.87
CA LEU A 377 -15.77 8.36 -7.27
C LEU A 377 -14.33 8.77 -7.58
N ARG A 378 -13.74 9.62 -6.71
CA ARG A 378 -12.37 10.12 -6.87
C ARG A 378 -11.33 9.01 -6.72
N GLY A 379 -11.45 8.17 -5.70
CA GLY A 379 -10.49 7.08 -5.47
C GLY A 379 -10.44 6.13 -6.67
N TRP A 380 -11.62 5.79 -7.22
CA TRP A 380 -11.71 4.93 -8.39
C TRP A 380 -11.17 5.61 -9.66
N SER A 381 -11.48 6.88 -9.90
CA SER A 381 -10.96 7.59 -11.08
C SER A 381 -9.44 7.77 -11.03
N GLN A 382 -8.87 8.06 -9.85
CA GLN A 382 -7.43 8.18 -9.65
C GLN A 382 -6.71 6.85 -9.94
N TYR A 383 -7.25 5.74 -9.44
CA TYR A 383 -6.70 4.40 -9.69
C TYR A 383 -6.67 4.06 -11.20
N HIS A 384 -7.72 4.43 -11.94
CA HIS A 384 -7.80 4.20 -13.39
C HIS A 384 -7.34 5.39 -14.24
N SER A 385 -6.71 6.41 -13.65
CA SER A 385 -6.20 7.57 -14.38
C SER A 385 -5.03 7.25 -15.34
N PRO A 386 -4.16 6.23 -15.10
CA PRO A 386 -3.07 5.93 -16.03
C PRO A 386 -3.48 5.23 -17.34
N VAL A 387 -4.70 4.70 -17.40
CA VAL A 387 -5.16 3.82 -18.48
C VAL A 387 -6.16 4.55 -19.40
N VAL A 388 -6.56 3.90 -20.50
CA VAL A 388 -7.56 4.44 -21.43
C VAL A 388 -8.95 4.29 -20.81
N SER A 389 -9.34 5.25 -19.98
CA SER A 389 -10.53 5.19 -19.12
C SER A 389 -11.63 6.18 -19.48
N LYS A 390 -11.39 7.13 -20.39
CA LYS A 390 -12.30 8.26 -20.65
C LYS A 390 -13.70 7.87 -21.13
N ALA A 391 -13.77 6.92 -22.07
CA ALA A 391 -15.06 6.39 -22.54
C ALA A 391 -15.83 5.68 -21.41
N THR A 392 -15.12 4.90 -20.58
CA THR A 392 -15.70 4.25 -19.40
C THR A 392 -16.18 5.27 -18.36
N PHE A 393 -15.42 6.34 -18.12
CA PHE A 393 -15.79 7.42 -17.22
C PHE A 393 -17.06 8.13 -17.68
N ASN A 394 -17.16 8.49 -18.96
CA ASN A 394 -18.37 9.07 -19.54
C ASN A 394 -19.60 8.19 -19.35
N LYS A 395 -19.48 6.88 -19.64
CA LYS A 395 -20.56 5.92 -19.46
C LYS A 395 -21.01 5.83 -18.00
N LEU A 396 -20.06 5.80 -17.07
CA LEU A 396 -20.37 5.73 -15.63
C LEU A 396 -21.01 7.03 -15.12
N ASP A 397 -20.50 8.20 -15.52
CA ASP A 397 -21.09 9.49 -15.16
C ASP A 397 -22.55 9.58 -15.65
N ALA A 398 -22.86 9.09 -16.86
CA ALA A 398 -24.22 9.02 -17.38
C ALA A 398 -25.14 8.09 -16.55
N LEU A 399 -24.66 6.90 -16.17
CA LEU A 399 -25.40 5.96 -15.33
C LEU A 399 -25.65 6.50 -13.92
N ILE A 400 -24.64 7.14 -13.33
CA ILE A 400 -24.73 7.79 -12.02
C ILE A 400 -25.73 8.94 -12.08
N ARG A 401 -25.65 9.79 -13.12
CA ARG A 401 -26.62 10.86 -13.34
C ARG A 401 -28.04 10.32 -13.43
N TRP A 402 -28.28 9.26 -14.20
CA TRP A 402 -29.60 8.64 -14.32
C TRP A 402 -30.13 8.17 -12.96
N ARG A 403 -29.29 7.55 -12.13
CA ARG A 403 -29.65 7.14 -10.75
C ARG A 403 -29.99 8.35 -9.88
N LEU A 404 -29.19 9.40 -9.92
CA LEU A 404 -29.42 10.62 -9.14
C LEU A 404 -30.70 11.34 -9.59
N VAL A 405 -31.05 11.33 -10.88
CA VAL A 405 -32.33 11.88 -11.37
C VAL A 405 -33.50 11.11 -10.77
N ARG A 406 -33.43 9.77 -10.72
CA ARG A 406 -34.46 8.95 -10.05
C ARG A 406 -34.55 9.24 -8.56
N TRP A 407 -33.41 9.40 -7.89
CA TRP A 407 -33.34 9.80 -6.49
C TRP A 407 -34.03 11.16 -6.26
N ALA A 408 -33.76 12.15 -7.11
CA ALA A 408 -34.38 13.47 -7.04
C ALA A 408 -35.90 13.43 -7.27
N LYS A 409 -36.36 12.68 -8.29
CA LYS A 409 -37.78 12.49 -8.60
C LYS A 409 -38.54 11.82 -7.46
N ARG A 410 -37.95 10.79 -6.83
CA ARG A 410 -38.56 10.09 -5.68
C ARG A 410 -38.88 11.06 -4.54
N ARG A 411 -38.00 12.04 -4.27
CA ARG A 411 -38.19 13.02 -3.21
C ARG A 411 -39.30 14.03 -3.49
N HIS A 412 -39.71 14.15 -4.74
CA HIS A 412 -40.68 15.14 -5.20
C HIS A 412 -41.69 14.51 -6.17
N PRO A 413 -42.54 13.57 -5.71
CA PRO A 413 -43.43 12.80 -6.58
C PRO A 413 -44.43 13.68 -7.34
N LYS A 414 -44.82 14.82 -6.77
CA LYS A 414 -45.75 15.79 -7.37
C LYS A 414 -45.08 16.82 -8.30
N LYS A 415 -43.76 16.76 -8.49
CA LYS A 415 -43.02 17.74 -9.31
C LYS A 415 -42.54 17.11 -10.62
N THR A 416 -42.40 17.93 -11.66
CA THR A 416 -41.92 17.48 -12.96
C THR A 416 -40.43 17.12 -12.93
N THR A 417 -39.99 16.33 -13.92
CA THR A 417 -38.56 16.02 -14.10
C THR A 417 -37.74 17.30 -14.32
N PHE A 418 -38.28 18.27 -15.07
CA PHE A 418 -37.63 19.56 -15.31
C PHE A 418 -37.38 20.33 -14.01
N TRP A 419 -38.38 20.41 -13.13
CA TRP A 419 -38.23 21.05 -11.82
C TRP A 419 -37.13 20.36 -10.99
N SER A 420 -37.10 19.02 -11.00
CA SER A 420 -36.07 18.25 -10.29
C SER A 420 -34.67 18.54 -10.85
N LEU A 421 -34.52 18.59 -12.17
CA LEU A 421 -33.24 18.95 -12.79
C LEU A 421 -32.81 20.36 -12.40
N LYS A 422 -33.71 21.35 -12.48
CA LYS A 422 -33.41 22.75 -12.11
C LYS A 422 -33.04 22.91 -10.64
N GLN A 423 -33.64 22.14 -9.73
CA GLN A 423 -33.36 22.24 -8.29
C GLN A 423 -32.02 21.63 -7.87
N TYR A 424 -31.71 20.44 -8.39
CA TYR A 424 -30.57 19.65 -7.94
C TYR A 424 -29.35 19.79 -8.85
N TRP A 425 -29.53 20.12 -10.14
CA TRP A 425 -28.43 20.40 -11.08
C TRP A 425 -28.31 21.90 -11.31
N ARG A 426 -27.21 22.47 -10.83
CA ARG A 426 -26.95 23.90 -10.85
C ARG A 426 -25.75 24.22 -11.72
N THR A 427 -25.66 25.48 -12.14
CA THR A 427 -24.44 26.02 -12.73
C THR A 427 -23.54 26.51 -11.60
N VAL A 428 -22.28 26.08 -11.59
CA VAL A 428 -21.27 26.47 -10.59
C VAL A 428 -20.04 26.96 -11.33
N GLY A 429 -19.80 28.28 -11.31
CA GLY A 429 -18.85 28.92 -12.23
C GLY A 429 -19.21 28.60 -13.67
N ASP A 430 -18.23 28.17 -14.47
CA ASP A 430 -18.43 27.81 -15.88
C ASP A 430 -19.06 26.42 -16.09
N ARG A 431 -19.24 25.64 -15.01
CA ARG A 431 -19.73 24.26 -15.10
C ARG A 431 -21.24 24.23 -14.97
N ARG A 432 -21.91 24.01 -16.11
CA ARG A 432 -23.37 23.84 -16.19
C ARG A 432 -23.78 22.42 -15.83
N GLY A 433 -24.97 22.26 -15.27
CA GLY A 433 -25.57 20.96 -15.01
C GLY A 433 -24.78 20.11 -14.03
N MET A 434 -24.29 20.70 -12.95
CA MET A 434 -23.58 20.00 -11.88
C MET A 434 -24.55 19.63 -10.77
N PHE A 435 -24.56 18.35 -10.37
CA PHE A 435 -25.28 17.96 -9.16
C PHE A 435 -24.59 18.60 -7.96
N ALA A 436 -25.18 19.67 -7.43
CA ALA A 436 -24.50 20.56 -6.49
C ALA A 436 -25.47 21.12 -5.44
N ALA A 437 -24.96 21.23 -4.21
CA ALA A 437 -25.70 21.80 -3.08
C ALA A 437 -24.84 22.83 -2.34
N PRO A 438 -25.47 23.90 -1.79
CA PRO A 438 -24.76 24.79 -0.88
C PRO A 438 -24.35 24.03 0.38
N ALA A 439 -23.12 24.26 0.81
CA ALA A 439 -22.56 23.73 2.04
C ALA A 439 -21.85 24.85 2.79
N VAL A 440 -22.00 24.89 4.11
CA VAL A 440 -21.19 25.78 4.95
C VAL A 440 -19.84 25.09 5.18
N GLY A 441 -18.76 25.78 4.82
CA GLY A 441 -17.40 25.35 5.09
C GLY A 441 -17.08 25.39 6.58
N LYS A 442 -15.92 24.83 6.96
CA LYS A 442 -15.45 24.90 8.36
C LYS A 442 -15.08 26.33 8.79
N ASP A 443 -14.89 27.20 7.82
CA ASP A 443 -14.62 28.64 7.90
C ASP A 443 -15.89 29.49 7.94
N GLY A 444 -17.08 28.88 7.98
CA GLY A 444 -18.36 29.57 7.94
C GLY A 444 -18.75 30.07 6.54
N GLN A 445 -17.88 29.94 5.53
CA GLN A 445 -18.17 30.39 4.17
C GLN A 445 -19.10 29.45 3.44
N ARG A 446 -20.09 30.00 2.73
CA ARG A 446 -21.00 29.23 1.89
C ARG A 446 -20.31 28.88 0.58
N GLN A 447 -20.10 27.59 0.35
CA GLN A 447 -19.48 27.05 -0.86
C GLN A 447 -20.40 26.01 -1.51
N MET A 448 -20.45 26.00 -2.84
CA MET A 448 -21.19 24.98 -3.59
C MET A 448 -20.38 23.69 -3.63
N ARG A 449 -20.87 22.64 -2.95
CA ARG A 449 -20.32 21.30 -3.09
C ARG A 449 -20.91 20.63 -4.31
N MET A 450 -20.04 20.29 -5.25
CA MET A 450 -20.40 19.58 -6.48
C MET A 450 -20.07 18.09 -6.36
N LEU A 451 -20.86 17.27 -7.03
CA LEU A 451 -20.50 15.89 -7.31
C LEU A 451 -19.26 15.84 -8.21
N TYR A 452 -18.33 14.98 -7.84
CA TYR A 452 -17.14 14.69 -8.64
C TYR A 452 -17.54 13.94 -9.92
N ARG A 453 -17.12 14.44 -11.09
CA ARG A 453 -17.30 13.75 -12.36
C ARG A 453 -16.06 12.95 -12.69
N LEU A 454 -16.24 11.68 -13.05
CA LEU A 454 -15.14 10.80 -13.42
C LEU A 454 -14.42 11.33 -14.66
N VAL A 455 -15.17 11.85 -15.64
CA VAL A 455 -14.63 12.41 -16.89
C VAL A 455 -13.69 13.57 -16.65
N ASP A 456 -13.76 14.30 -15.54
CA ASP A 456 -12.86 15.42 -15.29
C ASP A 456 -11.43 14.97 -14.92
N THR A 457 -11.24 13.68 -14.61
CA THR A 457 -9.95 13.14 -14.19
C THR A 457 -8.97 13.05 -15.37
N ALA A 458 -7.92 13.88 -15.39
CA ALA A 458 -6.90 13.81 -16.43
C ALA A 458 -6.27 12.40 -16.51
N ILE A 459 -5.98 11.95 -17.73
CA ILE A 459 -5.24 10.70 -17.94
C ILE A 459 -3.76 11.04 -17.84
N VAL A 460 -3.09 10.53 -16.81
CA VAL A 460 -1.65 10.78 -16.56
C VAL A 460 -0.94 9.43 -16.60
N ARG A 461 -0.06 9.24 -17.59
CA ARG A 461 0.66 7.97 -17.74
C ARG A 461 1.58 7.72 -16.55
N HIS A 462 1.50 6.51 -16.01
CA HIS A 462 2.29 6.13 -14.85
C HIS A 462 3.75 5.90 -15.24
N LYS A 463 4.66 6.56 -14.54
CA LYS A 463 6.10 6.34 -14.69
C LYS A 463 6.52 5.08 -13.92
N LYS A 464 6.89 4.05 -14.66
CA LYS A 464 7.33 2.77 -14.10
C LYS A 464 8.58 2.98 -13.24
N ILE A 465 8.57 2.36 -12.06
CA ILE A 465 9.78 2.22 -11.25
C ILE A 465 10.85 1.38 -11.96
N LYS A 466 12.13 1.75 -11.79
CA LYS A 466 13.26 0.98 -12.31
C LYS A 466 13.30 -0.41 -11.64
N GLY A 467 13.51 -1.47 -12.42
CA GLY A 467 13.47 -2.85 -11.91
C GLY A 467 14.49 -3.11 -10.81
N ALA A 468 15.73 -2.61 -10.99
CA ALA A 468 16.84 -2.74 -10.05
C ALA A 468 16.75 -1.79 -8.83
N TYR A 469 15.69 -0.99 -8.71
CA TYR A 469 15.53 -0.07 -7.59
C TYR A 469 15.53 -0.81 -6.25
N ASN A 470 16.41 -0.40 -5.34
CA ASN A 470 16.46 -0.90 -3.98
C ASN A 470 16.37 0.28 -2.99
N PRO A 471 15.32 0.36 -2.15
CA PRO A 471 15.12 1.47 -1.21
C PRO A 471 16.17 1.52 -0.08
N PHE A 472 16.95 0.45 0.10
CA PHE A 472 17.98 0.34 1.13
C PHE A 472 19.40 0.53 0.58
N ASP A 473 19.53 0.81 -0.70
CA ASP A 473 20.81 1.09 -1.35
C ASP A 473 20.94 2.61 -1.58
N PRO A 474 21.96 3.26 -0.97
CA PRO A 474 22.16 4.71 -1.07
C PRO A 474 22.26 5.24 -2.50
N SER A 475 22.73 4.42 -3.45
CA SER A 475 22.83 4.84 -4.87
C SER A 475 21.48 5.18 -5.49
N TRP A 476 20.39 4.64 -4.94
CA TRP A 476 19.03 4.86 -5.40
C TRP A 476 18.28 5.97 -4.66
N GLU A 477 18.89 6.58 -3.64
CA GLU A 477 18.20 7.53 -2.75
C GLU A 477 17.60 8.72 -3.51
N ALA A 478 18.40 9.42 -4.32
CA ALA A 478 17.93 10.56 -5.11
C ALA A 478 16.77 10.20 -6.05
N TYR A 479 16.86 9.03 -6.70
CA TYR A 479 15.79 8.54 -7.57
C TYR A 479 14.53 8.21 -6.77
N GLY A 480 14.67 7.55 -5.61
CA GLY A 480 13.57 7.19 -4.73
C GLY A 480 12.84 8.42 -4.17
N GLU A 481 13.58 9.43 -3.72
CA GLU A 481 13.04 10.70 -3.22
C GLU A 481 12.27 11.44 -4.33
N ALA A 482 12.83 11.55 -5.53
CA ALA A 482 12.17 12.18 -6.66
C ALA A 482 10.87 11.44 -7.05
N LEU A 483 10.92 10.10 -7.13
CA LEU A 483 9.76 9.27 -7.47
C LEU A 483 8.65 9.37 -6.41
N GLN A 484 9.01 9.35 -5.13
CA GLN A 484 8.07 9.49 -4.03
C GLN A 484 7.40 10.86 -4.04
N SER A 485 8.19 11.92 -4.26
CA SER A 485 7.72 13.30 -4.35
C SER A 485 6.70 13.47 -5.48
N GLU A 486 7.03 12.98 -6.68
CA GLU A 486 6.14 13.03 -7.85
C GLU A 486 4.81 12.33 -7.58
N ARG A 487 4.86 11.11 -7.02
CA ARG A 487 3.65 10.31 -6.72
C ARG A 487 2.80 10.91 -5.60
N LEU A 488 3.42 11.47 -4.57
CA LEU A 488 2.71 12.14 -3.49
C LEU A 488 1.99 13.40 -3.99
N LEU A 489 2.64 14.21 -4.81
CA LEU A 489 2.02 15.40 -5.40
C LEU A 489 0.83 15.04 -6.29
N GLN A 490 0.95 13.99 -7.11
CA GLN A 490 -0.17 13.47 -7.89
C GLN A 490 -1.34 13.02 -7.00
N ASN A 491 -1.05 12.31 -5.91
CA ASN A 491 -2.07 11.88 -4.93
C ASN A 491 -2.70 13.07 -4.19
N MET A 492 -1.93 14.11 -3.87
CA MET A 492 -2.40 15.30 -3.14
C MET A 492 -2.97 16.39 -4.04
N ALA A 493 -2.93 16.26 -5.37
CA ALA A 493 -3.32 17.30 -6.33
C ALA A 493 -4.73 17.88 -6.09
N TYR A 494 -5.65 17.07 -5.56
CA TYR A 494 -7.01 17.51 -5.22
C TYR A 494 -7.12 18.30 -3.91
N ARG A 495 -6.10 18.25 -3.05
CA ARG A 495 -5.96 19.05 -1.83
C ARG A 495 -4.84 20.06 -2.04
N LYS A 496 -5.08 21.06 -2.90
CA LYS A 496 -4.11 22.09 -3.27
C LYS A 496 -3.35 22.66 -2.07
N GLN A 497 -4.07 23.00 -0.99
CA GLN A 497 -3.49 23.49 0.26
C GLN A 497 -2.44 22.53 0.85
N TRP A 498 -2.72 21.23 0.90
CA TRP A 498 -1.78 20.24 1.42
C TRP A 498 -0.61 20.02 0.47
N ALA A 499 -0.85 20.02 -0.83
CA ALA A 499 0.23 19.94 -1.82
C ALA A 499 1.18 21.15 -1.67
N THR A 500 0.64 22.36 -1.51
CA THR A 500 1.43 23.58 -1.24
C THR A 500 2.25 23.44 0.05
N LEU A 501 1.62 23.06 1.17
CA LEU A 501 2.35 22.86 2.43
C LEU A 501 3.43 21.78 2.30
N TRP A 502 3.16 20.70 1.58
CA TRP A 502 4.12 19.63 1.35
C TRP A 502 5.33 20.14 0.55
N VAL A 503 5.11 20.94 -0.51
CA VAL A 503 6.17 21.56 -1.31
C VAL A 503 6.99 22.55 -0.48
N ASP A 504 6.31 23.46 0.26
CA ASP A 504 6.95 24.43 1.16
C ASP A 504 7.87 23.75 2.17
N GLN A 505 7.49 22.55 2.63
CA GLN A 505 8.22 21.76 3.61
C GLN A 505 9.19 20.74 3.01
N GLN A 506 9.33 20.69 1.68
CA GLN A 506 10.16 19.70 0.97
C GLN A 506 9.82 18.25 1.36
N GLY A 507 8.53 17.98 1.62
CA GLY A 507 8.04 16.67 2.06
C GLY A 507 8.49 16.22 3.46
N ARG A 508 9.04 17.12 4.27
CA ARG A 508 9.53 16.81 5.63
C ARG A 508 8.53 17.25 6.70
N CYS A 509 8.47 16.49 7.78
CA CYS A 509 7.69 16.86 8.96
C CYS A 509 8.30 18.10 9.62
N ALA A 510 7.48 19.11 9.90
CA ALA A 510 7.93 20.39 10.47
C ALA A 510 8.55 20.28 11.88
N LEU A 511 8.25 19.21 12.65
CA LEU A 511 8.83 18.98 13.98
C LEU A 511 10.11 18.14 13.91
N CYS A 512 10.06 16.93 13.32
CA CYS A 512 11.19 16.00 13.38
C CYS A 512 12.15 16.09 12.19
N GLY A 513 11.78 16.77 11.10
CA GLY A 513 12.58 16.88 9.88
C GLY A 513 12.70 15.60 9.04
N CYS A 514 12.06 14.50 9.47
CA CYS A 514 12.03 13.24 8.71
C CYS A 514 11.05 13.35 7.53
N PRO A 515 11.32 12.62 6.42
CA PRO A 515 10.39 12.52 5.30
C PRO A 515 9.02 11.99 5.71
N MET A 516 7.95 12.52 5.10
CA MET A 516 6.58 12.03 5.20
C MET A 516 6.19 11.30 3.93
N ASP A 517 5.51 10.16 4.09
CA ASP A 517 5.06 9.32 2.99
C ASP A 517 3.68 8.72 3.26
N MET A 518 3.18 7.92 2.31
CA MET A 518 1.86 7.29 2.43
C MET A 518 1.77 6.28 3.59
N GLU A 519 2.89 5.72 4.05
CA GLU A 519 2.90 4.75 5.15
C GLU A 519 2.87 5.46 6.51
N THR A 520 3.67 6.51 6.66
CA THR A 520 3.78 7.31 7.89
C THR A 520 2.61 8.29 8.05
N GLY A 521 2.01 8.71 6.94
CA GLY A 521 0.91 9.66 6.91
C GLY A 521 1.30 11.05 7.42
N TRP A 522 0.31 11.95 7.47
CA TRP A 522 0.50 13.32 7.91
C TRP A 522 -0.79 13.90 8.50
N HIS A 523 -0.62 14.80 9.47
CA HIS A 523 -1.65 15.65 10.04
C HIS A 523 -1.34 17.11 9.72
N ASP A 524 -2.40 17.86 9.54
CA ASP A 524 -2.40 19.31 9.29
C ASP A 524 -2.56 20.02 10.62
N HIS A 525 -1.59 20.87 10.96
CA HIS A 525 -1.44 21.50 12.26
C HIS A 525 -1.46 23.02 12.12
N HIS A 526 -2.20 23.70 12.99
CA HIS A 526 -2.20 25.16 13.09
C HIS A 526 -1.13 25.64 14.08
N LEU A 527 -0.27 26.58 13.66
CA LEU A 527 0.80 27.15 14.51
C LEU A 527 0.21 27.94 15.69
N VAL A 528 -0.76 28.79 15.39
CA VAL A 528 -1.67 29.39 16.36
C VAL A 528 -2.97 28.60 16.32
N TYR A 529 -3.39 28.02 17.44
CA TYR A 529 -4.63 27.26 17.48
C TYR A 529 -5.84 28.15 17.18
N LYS A 530 -6.83 27.57 16.50
CA LYS A 530 -8.08 28.27 16.17
C LYS A 530 -8.80 28.83 17.39
N VAL A 531 -8.76 28.10 18.50
CA VAL A 531 -9.35 28.53 19.79
C VAL A 531 -8.64 29.76 20.36
N HIS A 532 -7.40 30.02 19.95
CA HIS A 532 -6.61 31.20 20.32
C HIS A 532 -6.56 32.24 19.18
N GLY A 533 -7.57 32.25 18.29
CA GLY A 533 -7.67 33.22 17.19
C GLY A 533 -6.83 32.91 15.95
N GLY A 534 -6.23 31.72 15.86
CA GLY A 534 -5.42 31.32 14.71
C GLY A 534 -6.21 31.19 13.41
N SER A 535 -5.68 31.74 12.32
CA SER A 535 -6.32 31.72 11.00
C SER A 535 -6.18 30.36 10.28
N ASP A 536 -7.04 30.09 9.31
CA ASP A 536 -6.95 28.90 8.44
C ASP A 536 -5.98 29.06 7.25
N ALA A 537 -5.26 30.19 7.20
CA ALA A 537 -4.32 30.51 6.14
C ALA A 537 -3.13 29.52 6.11
N LEU A 538 -2.55 29.33 4.92
CA LEU A 538 -1.38 28.47 4.73
C LEU A 538 -0.13 28.95 5.49
N SER A 539 -0.07 30.24 5.83
CA SER A 539 0.98 30.80 6.68
C SER A 539 0.90 30.28 8.12
N ASN A 540 -0.30 29.96 8.61
CA ASN A 540 -0.54 29.45 9.96
C ASN A 540 -0.59 27.91 10.02
N ARG A 541 -0.22 27.19 8.95
CA ARG A 541 -0.38 25.73 8.88
C ARG A 541 0.90 25.01 8.48
N VAL A 542 1.09 23.82 9.04
CA VAL A 542 2.22 22.93 8.76
C VAL A 542 1.78 21.46 8.78
N LEU A 543 2.48 20.62 8.03
CA LEU A 543 2.30 19.17 8.04
C LEU A 543 3.26 18.50 9.02
N LEU A 544 2.71 17.63 9.87
CA LEU A 544 3.41 16.85 10.87
C LEU A 544 3.11 15.36 10.72
N HIS A 545 4.05 14.47 11.08
CA HIS A 545 3.68 13.08 11.33
C HIS A 545 2.63 13.01 12.44
N PRO A 546 1.72 12.02 12.43
CA PRO A 546 0.70 11.87 13.48
C PRO A 546 1.24 11.92 14.92
N VAL A 547 2.39 11.29 15.19
CA VAL A 547 3.05 11.36 16.52
C VAL A 547 3.63 12.72 16.81
N CYS A 548 4.25 13.35 15.82
CA CYS A 548 4.81 14.68 15.99
C CYS A 548 3.70 15.68 16.32
N HIS A 549 2.54 15.54 15.66
CA HIS A 549 1.35 16.29 16.00
C HIS A 549 0.92 16.04 17.45
N THR A 550 0.80 14.79 17.89
CA THR A 550 0.48 14.48 19.30
C THR A 550 1.51 15.06 20.26
N ARG A 551 2.80 14.97 19.97
CA ARG A 551 3.87 15.52 20.82
C ARG A 551 3.77 17.03 20.98
N VAL A 552 3.43 17.75 19.92
CA VAL A 552 3.21 19.20 20.00
C VAL A 552 2.10 19.51 21.01
N HIS A 553 0.98 18.80 20.94
CA HIS A 553 -0.12 18.97 21.88
C HIS A 553 0.22 18.53 23.31
N THR A 554 0.93 17.40 23.48
CA THR A 554 1.23 16.83 24.81
C THR A 554 2.37 17.56 25.53
N LEU A 555 3.40 18.00 24.79
CA LEU A 555 4.61 18.60 25.36
C LEU A 555 4.66 20.12 25.20
N GLY A 556 3.62 20.75 24.63
CA GLY A 556 3.59 22.19 24.38
C GLY A 556 4.70 22.68 23.45
N LEU A 557 5.17 21.85 22.52
CA LEU A 557 6.30 22.20 21.64
C LEU A 557 5.86 23.22 20.60
N SER A 558 6.61 24.31 20.44
CA SER A 558 6.39 25.25 19.35
C SER A 558 6.95 24.71 18.03
N VAL A 559 6.14 24.84 16.97
CA VAL A 559 6.57 24.58 15.59
C VAL A 559 6.66 25.94 14.89
N VAL A 560 7.67 26.13 14.03
CA VAL A 560 7.91 27.41 13.35
C VAL A 560 8.01 27.23 11.84
N LYS A 561 7.62 28.26 11.08
CA LYS A 561 7.80 28.38 9.63
C LYS A 561 8.88 29.46 9.35
N PRO A 562 9.80 29.29 8.40
CA PRO A 562 10.01 28.11 7.57
C PRO A 562 10.52 26.92 8.38
N VAL A 563 10.21 25.70 7.92
CA VAL A 563 10.74 24.48 8.53
C VAL A 563 12.26 24.56 8.49
N ARG A 564 12.88 24.74 9.66
CA ARG A 564 14.33 24.91 9.76
C ARG A 564 15.00 23.68 9.13
N LYS A 565 15.85 23.90 8.12
CA LYS A 565 16.86 22.90 7.71
C LYS A 565 17.81 22.75 8.90
N ARG A 566 17.49 21.88 9.86
CA ARG A 566 18.45 21.51 10.90
C ARG A 566 19.47 20.60 10.25
N ALA A 567 20.61 21.20 9.90
CA ALA A 567 21.81 20.60 9.30
C ALA A 567 22.05 19.16 9.81
#